data_AF-A0A1G5V277-F1
#
_entry.id   AF-A0A1G5V277-F1
#
_cell.length_a   1.000
_cell.length_b   1.000
_cell.length_c   1.000
_cell.angle_alpha   90.00
_cell.angle_beta   90.00
_cell.angle_gamma   90.00
#
_symmetry.space_group_name_H-M   'P 1'
#
loop_
_entity.id
_entity.type
_entity.pdbx_description
1 polymer ?
#
loop_
_entity_poly.entity_id
_entity_poly.type
_entity_poly.pdbx_seq_one_letter_code
_entity_poly.pdbx_strand_id
1 'polypeptide(L)'
;MTPHRCAMPECPNEATGIFCPDHYVKLQPSQAKWLVRWQIKMMRCVDADTKQHMREQLHGYTQEAVRAIQSSEAISQAATASARCLTAGANQPQAAL
;
A
#
# COMPACT_ATOMS: atom_id res chain seq x y z
N MET A 1 3.00 21.16 -2.49
CA MET A 1 2.46 20.34 -1.39
C MET A 1 3.52 20.32 -0.31
N THR A 2 3.16 20.52 0.96
CA THR A 2 4.11 20.45 2.07
C THR A 2 4.44 18.99 2.37
N PRO A 3 5.70 18.67 2.72
CA PRO A 3 6.06 17.35 3.22
C PRO A 3 5.18 16.98 4.42
N HIS A 4 4.74 15.74 4.48
CA HIS A 4 4.00 15.16 5.60
C HIS A 4 4.33 13.68 5.74
N ARG A 5 3.88 13.03 6.82
CA ARG A 5 4.10 11.59 7.01
C ARG A 5 3.32 10.80 5.96
N CYS A 6 3.96 9.75 5.44
CA CYS A 6 3.31 8.74 4.60
C CYS A 6 2.07 8.16 5.30
N ALA A 7 0.99 7.92 4.57
CA ALA A 7 -0.22 7.34 5.11
C ALA A 7 -0.09 5.84 5.48
N MET A 8 0.99 5.17 5.09
CA MET A 8 1.27 3.80 5.51
C MET A 8 1.62 3.78 7.02
N PRO A 9 0.94 2.96 7.83
CA PRO A 9 1.27 2.81 9.25
C PRO A 9 2.75 2.50 9.47
N GLU A 10 3.34 3.13 10.49
CA GLU A 10 4.74 2.93 10.91
C GLU A 10 5.80 3.29 9.86
N CYS A 11 5.42 3.83 8.70
CA CYS A 11 6.37 4.27 7.69
C CYS A 11 7.11 5.54 8.17
N PRO A 12 8.46 5.53 8.22
CA PRO A 12 9.23 6.70 8.67
C PRO A 12 9.39 7.76 7.57
N ASN A 13 9.05 7.43 6.32
CA ASN A 13 9.34 8.27 5.16
C ASN A 13 8.34 9.42 5.03
N GLU A 14 8.85 10.56 4.59
CA GLU A 14 8.02 11.69 4.20
C GLU A 14 7.35 11.44 2.84
N ALA A 15 6.22 12.10 2.64
CA ALA A 15 5.42 12.07 1.44
C ALA A 15 5.09 13.49 0.98
N THR A 16 5.15 13.71 -0.33
CA THR A 16 4.67 14.94 -0.98
C THR A 16 3.24 14.77 -1.50
N GLY A 17 2.81 13.52 -1.75
CA GLY A 17 1.42 13.08 -1.95
C GLY A 17 0.94 12.24 -0.77
N ILE A 18 -0.07 11.38 -0.95
CA ILE A 18 -0.64 10.54 0.14
C ILE A 18 0.37 9.51 0.68
N PHE A 19 1.20 8.96 -0.20
CA PHE A 19 2.20 7.94 0.13
C PHE A 19 3.60 8.42 -0.26
N CYS A 20 4.62 7.91 0.43
CA CYS A 20 6.01 8.05 -0.02
C CYS A 20 6.23 7.28 -1.33
N PRO A 21 7.33 7.54 -2.08
CA PRO A 21 7.60 6.87 -3.36
C PRO A 21 7.52 5.34 -3.28
N ASP A 22 8.07 4.74 -2.21
CA ASP A 22 8.12 3.29 -2.02
C ASP A 22 6.73 2.65 -1.87
N HIS A 23 5.79 3.33 -1.23
CA HIS A 23 4.42 2.85 -1.07
C HIS A 23 3.53 3.24 -2.26
N TYR A 24 3.83 4.36 -2.92
CA TYR A 24 3.15 4.76 -4.14
C TYR A 24 3.30 3.72 -5.26
N VAL A 25 4.51 3.17 -5.45
CA VAL A 25 4.77 2.18 -6.51
C VAL A 25 4.15 0.80 -6.23
N LYS A 26 3.74 0.52 -4.99
CA LYS A 26 3.04 -0.72 -4.62
C LYS A 26 1.55 -0.68 -4.92
N LEU A 27 1.00 0.50 -5.21
CA LEU A 27 -0.41 0.64 -5.57
C LEU A 27 -0.66 0.15 -6.99
N GLN A 28 -1.88 -0.36 -7.24
CA GLN A 28 -2.32 -0.55 -8.61
C GLN A 28 -2.35 0.81 -9.34
N PRO A 29 -1.90 0.88 -10.61
CA PRO A 29 -1.83 2.16 -11.33
C PRO A 29 -3.15 2.92 -11.41
N SER A 30 -4.28 2.21 -11.50
CA SER A 30 -5.63 2.78 -11.47
C SER A 30 -5.93 3.46 -10.14
N GLN A 31 -5.67 2.77 -9.03
CA GLN A 31 -5.87 3.28 -7.67
C GLN A 31 -4.95 4.47 -7.39
N ALA A 32 -3.67 4.39 -7.75
CA ALA A 32 -2.70 5.47 -7.59
C ALA A 32 -3.11 6.75 -8.33
N LYS A 33 -3.49 6.61 -9.62
CA LYS A 33 -3.96 7.74 -10.43
C LYS A 33 -5.22 8.36 -9.85
N TRP A 34 -6.15 7.53 -9.39
CA TRP A 34 -7.41 7.99 -8.87
C TRP A 34 -7.25 8.73 -7.53
N LEU A 35 -6.44 8.21 -6.60
CA LEU A 35 -6.15 8.88 -5.32
C LEU A 35 -5.53 10.26 -5.50
N VAL A 36 -4.56 10.37 -6.41
CA VAL A 36 -3.93 11.66 -6.74
C VAL A 36 -4.95 12.64 -7.33
N ARG A 37 -5.79 12.19 -8.27
CA ARG A 37 -6.85 13.03 -8.85
C ARG A 37 -7.86 13.48 -7.80
N TRP A 38 -8.24 12.60 -6.88
CA TRP A 38 -9.18 12.92 -5.80
C TRP A 38 -8.59 13.95 -4.83
N GLN A 39 -7.33 13.79 -4.43
CA GLN A 39 -6.63 14.75 -3.58
C GLN A 39 -6.52 16.13 -4.25
N ILE A 40 -6.18 16.18 -5.54
CA ILE A 40 -6.15 17.44 -6.30
C ILE A 40 -7.53 18.08 -6.36
N LYS A 41 -8.59 17.29 -6.60
CA LYS A 41 -9.97 17.77 -6.63
C LYS A 41 -10.38 18.37 -5.28
N MET A 42 -10.05 17.69 -4.17
CA MET A 42 -10.31 18.16 -2.81
C MET A 42 -9.54 19.46 -2.49
N MET A 43 -8.27 19.54 -2.89
CA MET A 43 -7.44 20.74 -2.70
C MET A 43 -8.01 21.96 -3.43
N ARG A 44 -8.64 21.75 -4.59
CA ARG A 44 -9.29 22.80 -5.38
C ARG A 44 -10.72 23.14 -4.93
N CYS A 45 -11.30 22.36 -4.02
CA CYS A 45 -12.64 22.62 -3.50
C CYS A 45 -12.61 23.83 -2.54
N VAL A 46 -13.47 24.82 -2.82
CA VAL A 46 -13.59 26.06 -2.04
C VAL A 46 -14.62 25.93 -0.93
N ASP A 47 -15.72 25.22 -1.19
CA ASP A 47 -16.80 24.97 -0.23
C ASP A 47 -16.31 24.12 0.95
N ALA A 48 -16.51 24.62 2.17
CA ALA A 48 -15.92 24.04 3.37
C ALA A 48 -16.53 22.68 3.72
N ASP A 49 -17.86 22.57 3.67
CA ASP A 49 -18.60 21.33 3.96
C ASP A 49 -18.28 20.23 2.94
N THR A 50 -18.32 20.57 1.64
CA THR A 50 -17.93 19.65 0.56
C THR A 50 -16.47 19.23 0.73
N LYS A 51 -15.58 20.17 1.04
CA LYS A 51 -14.16 19.85 1.25
C LYS A 51 -13.97 18.93 2.44
N GLN A 52 -14.72 19.10 3.52
CA GLN A 52 -14.67 18.22 4.68
C GLN A 52 -15.17 16.81 4.33
N HIS A 53 -16.32 16.71 3.66
CA HIS A 53 -16.82 15.43 3.17
C HIS A 53 -15.82 14.73 2.23
N MET A 54 -15.19 15.48 1.32
CA MET A 54 -14.16 14.93 0.43
C MET A 54 -12.91 14.44 1.17
N ARG A 55 -12.53 15.06 2.30
CA ARG A 55 -11.43 14.59 3.16
C ARG A 55 -11.78 13.25 3.80
N GLU A 56 -13.00 13.11 4.32
CA GLU A 56 -13.48 11.86 4.92
C GLU A 56 -13.49 10.72 3.91
N GLN A 57 -13.99 10.99 2.70
CA GLN A 57 -13.92 10.05 1.58
C GLN A 57 -12.47 9.68 1.25
N LEU A 58 -11.58 10.68 1.09
CA LEU A 58 -10.17 10.45 0.81
C LEU A 58 -9.49 9.59 1.89
N HIS A 59 -9.85 9.81 3.16
CA HIS A 59 -9.35 9.00 4.27
C HIS A 59 -9.78 7.53 4.12
N GLY A 60 -11.06 7.26 3.84
CA GLY A 60 -11.56 5.91 3.61
C GLY A 60 -10.83 5.18 2.48
N TYR A 61 -10.65 5.86 1.35
CA TYR A 61 -9.92 5.30 0.21
C TYR A 61 -8.43 5.10 0.47
N THR A 62 -7.83 5.97 1.29
CA THR A 62 -6.44 5.81 1.73
C THR A 62 -6.29 4.57 2.59
N GLN A 63 -7.22 4.30 3.51
CA GLN A 63 -7.20 3.07 4.31
C GLN A 63 -7.40 1.82 3.46
N GLU A 64 -8.26 1.87 2.44
CA GLU A 64 -8.41 0.77 1.48
C GLU A 64 -7.11 0.49 0.73
N ALA A 65 -6.42 1.54 0.27
CA ALA A 65 -5.11 1.43 -0.36
C ALA A 65 -4.05 0.84 0.57
N VAL A 66 -4.03 1.23 1.85
CA VAL A 66 -3.15 0.64 2.86
C VAL A 66 -3.40 -0.86 2.99
N ARG A 67 -4.66 -1.28 3.14
CA ARG A 67 -5.02 -2.70 3.23
C ARG A 67 -4.61 -3.48 1.98
N ALA A 68 -4.77 -2.90 0.79
CA ALA A 68 -4.38 -3.53 -0.46
C ALA A 68 -2.87 -3.77 -0.54
N ILE A 69 -2.05 -2.78 -0.15
CA ILE A 69 -0.60 -2.92 -0.11
C ILE A 69 -0.19 -4.02 0.89
N GLN A 70 -0.68 -3.96 2.13
CA GLN A 70 -0.35 -4.95 3.17
C GLN A 70 -0.76 -6.37 2.75
N SER A 71 -1.91 -6.52 2.11
CA SER A 71 -2.38 -7.81 1.61
C SER A 71 -1.47 -8.36 0.51
N SER A 72 -1.05 -7.51 -0.44
CA SER A 72 -0.12 -7.89 -1.50
C SER A 72 1.24 -8.33 -0.95
N GLU A 73 1.73 -7.65 0.10
CA GLU A 73 2.97 -7.99 0.78
C GLU A 73 2.87 -9.33 1.52
N ALA A 74 1.77 -9.55 2.26
CA ALA A 74 1.51 -10.81 2.95
C ALA A 74 1.46 -11.99 1.97
N ILE A 75 0.78 -11.84 0.82
CA ILE A 75 0.73 -12.85 -0.23
C ILE A 75 2.13 -13.14 -0.78
N SER A 76 2.93 -12.10 -1.06
CA SER A 76 4.29 -12.26 -1.58
C SER A 76 5.22 -12.97 -0.59
N GLN A 77 5.08 -12.67 0.70
CA GLN A 77 5.81 -13.35 1.78
C GLN A 77 5.40 -14.83 1.88
N ALA A 78 4.10 -15.13 1.80
CA ALA A 78 3.60 -16.50 1.83
C ALA A 78 4.06 -17.33 0.63
N ALA A 79 4.10 -16.73 -0.57
CA ALA A 79 4.64 -17.37 -1.77
C ALA A 79 6.14 -17.67 -1.63
N THR A 80 6.91 -16.72 -1.08
CA THR A 80 8.35 -16.90 -0.83
C THR A 80 8.60 -17.98 0.23
N ALA A 81 7.81 -18.02 1.31
CA ALA A 81 7.89 -19.05 2.34
C ALA A 81 7.60 -20.45 1.78
N SER A 82 6.55 -20.57 0.96
CA SER A 82 6.18 -21.83 0.30
C SER A 82 7.29 -22.35 -0.63
N ALA A 83 7.96 -21.47 -1.37
CA ALA A 83 9.10 -21.84 -2.23
C ALA A 83 10.33 -22.35 -1.44
N ARG A 84 10.55 -21.84 -0.22
CA ARG A 84 11.64 -22.32 0.67
C ARG A 84 11.36 -23.70 1.24
N CYS A 85 10.10 -24.03 1.53
CA CYS A 85 9.72 -25.37 1.98
C CYS A 85 9.94 -26.44 0.90
N LEU A 86 9.70 -26.11 -0.38
CA LEU A 86 9.90 -27.04 -1.49
C LEU A 86 11.38 -27.31 -1.79
N THR A 87 12.29 -26.40 -1.45
CA THR A 87 13.73 -26.54 -1.70
C THR A 87 14.48 -27.21 -0.54
N ALA A 88 13.91 -27.23 0.67
CA ALA A 88 14.50 -27.89 1.85
C ALA A 88 14.18 -29.40 1.96
N GLY A 89 13.34 -29.96 1.07
CA GLY A 89 12.85 -31.35 1.14
C GLY A 89 13.58 -32.38 0.26
N ALA A 90 14.76 -32.08 -0.28
CA ALA A 90 15.47 -32.95 -1.24
C ALA A 90 16.68 -33.70 -0.64
N ASN A 91 16.68 -34.05 0.64
CA ASN A 91 17.68 -34.95 1.22
C ASN A 91 17.04 -35.89 2.26
N GLN A 92 16.49 -36.99 1.78
CA GLN A 92 16.18 -38.15 2.60
C GLN A 92 17.21 -39.24 2.23
N PRO A 93 18.17 -39.59 3.09
CA PRO A 93 19.06 -40.70 2.82
C PRO A 93 18.24 -41.99 2.93
N GLN A 94 18.19 -42.69 1.80
CA GLN A 94 17.67 -44.04 1.66
C GLN A 94 18.54 -44.98 2.50
N ALA A 95 18.11 -45.27 3.74
CA ALA A 95 18.72 -46.32 4.54
C ALA A 95 18.22 -47.67 4.00
N ALA A 96 19.11 -48.32 3.26
CA ALA A 96 18.99 -49.70 2.82
C ALA A 96 19.35 -50.67 3.96
N LEU A 97 18.65 -51.81 3.94
CA LEU A 97 18.90 -53.09 4.62
C LEU A 97 18.53 -53.19 6.11
#